data_AF-A0A218Q091-F1
#
_entry.id   AF-A0A218Q091-F1
#
_cell.length_a   1.000
_cell.length_b   1.000
_cell.length_c   1.000
_cell.angle_alpha   90.00
_cell.angle_beta   90.00
_cell.angle_gamma   90.00
#
_symmetry.space_group_name_H-M   'P 1'
#
loop_
_entity.id
_entity.type
_entity.pdbx_description
1 polymer ?
#
loop_
_entity_poly.entity_id
_entity_poly.type
_entity_poly.pdbx_seq_one_letter_code
_entity_poly.pdbx_strand_id
1 'polypeptide(L)'
;MVIKSTPSINRQVSYTNKIPKPLEALLNKIRLEHYEELYEPEADGTASLEDTLNEVLGTLRSTNKTLSHLRYVWMALILALVVEPTVKYYQPHGNISPKNIINLMVKWIIETINKSIVSENSTEISVDKLIAKITGNFDFYFPIEIASLQVINEALDVFRNAVRVLDYNQSVEAILEILDDCLEGYAIFPGSYGRRELFEWWLFDVVPASFDLKPPKSFYVVEGLQNKETIRFRQTSLMNDISYLLQYITNEDKKQSQHLFYYNNIAKDKEINIEFKGSSFNSIINTRNDKKITQFV
;
A
#
# COMPACT_ATOMS: atom_id res chain seq x y z
N MET A 1 -26.71 -17.14 -31.36
CA MET A 1 -27.18 -16.13 -30.38
C MET A 1 -26.12 -15.04 -30.33
N VAL A 2 -26.43 -13.88 -30.90
CA VAL A 2 -25.47 -12.75 -31.03
C VAL A 2 -25.39 -12.05 -29.68
N ILE A 3 -24.27 -12.19 -28.98
CA ILE A 3 -24.02 -11.47 -27.73
C ILE A 3 -23.61 -10.06 -28.12
N LYS A 4 -24.52 -9.11 -27.90
CA LYS A 4 -24.25 -7.68 -27.99
C LYS A 4 -23.27 -7.30 -26.90
N SER A 5 -22.13 -6.76 -27.30
CA SER A 5 -21.15 -6.11 -26.43
C SER A 5 -21.81 -4.91 -25.73
N THR A 6 -22.00 -4.99 -24.42
CA THR A 6 -22.41 -3.85 -23.60
C THR A 6 -21.27 -2.84 -23.52
N PRO A 7 -21.52 -1.52 -23.59
CA PRO A 7 -20.45 -0.53 -23.69
C PRO A 7 -19.69 -0.46 -22.36
N SER A 8 -18.38 -0.65 -22.42
CA SER A 8 -17.46 -0.32 -21.33
C SER A 8 -17.64 1.15 -20.97
N ILE A 9 -18.01 1.44 -19.72
CA ILE A 9 -17.95 2.80 -19.18
C ILE A 9 -16.48 3.20 -19.18
N ASN A 10 -16.11 3.91 -20.25
CA ASN A 10 -14.79 4.48 -20.47
C ASN A 10 -14.63 5.67 -19.53
N ARG A 11 -14.29 5.41 -18.26
CA ARG A 11 -13.66 6.44 -17.43
C ARG A 11 -12.18 6.45 -17.81
N GLN A 12 -11.87 7.20 -18.88
CA GLN A 12 -10.51 7.64 -19.13
C GLN A 12 -10.06 8.49 -17.95
N VAL A 13 -9.45 7.86 -16.95
CA VAL A 13 -8.63 8.59 -15.99
C VAL A 13 -7.24 8.68 -16.61
N SER A 14 -6.94 9.85 -17.17
CA SER A 14 -5.63 10.17 -17.71
C SER A 14 -4.63 10.26 -16.57
N TYR A 15 -4.06 9.12 -16.17
CA TYR A 15 -2.90 9.05 -15.28
C TYR A 15 -1.66 8.82 -16.13
N THR A 16 -1.12 9.89 -16.68
CA THR A 16 0.31 9.89 -17.03
C THR A 16 1.07 10.21 -15.75
N ASN A 17 1.44 9.17 -14.99
CA ASN A 17 2.49 9.32 -13.98
C ASN A 17 3.75 9.72 -14.75
N LYS A 18 4.12 11.01 -14.70
CA LYS A 18 5.31 11.52 -15.38
C LYS A 18 6.51 11.21 -14.49
N ILE A 19 6.91 9.94 -14.46
CA ILE A 19 8.15 9.54 -13.83
C ILE A 19 9.34 10.25 -14.51
N PRO A 20 10.44 10.52 -13.79
CA PRO A 20 11.62 11.14 -14.39
C PRO A 20 12.16 10.31 -15.56
N LYS A 21 12.65 10.96 -16.63
CA LYS A 21 13.25 10.28 -17.79
C LYS A 21 14.34 9.26 -17.42
N PRO A 22 15.21 9.49 -16.40
CA PRO A 22 16.16 8.47 -15.97
C PRO A 22 15.49 7.19 -15.45
N LEU A 23 14.40 7.33 -14.67
CA LEU A 23 13.62 6.19 -14.21
C LEU A 23 12.95 5.48 -15.39
N GLU A 24 12.30 6.22 -16.29
CA GLU A 24 11.69 5.64 -17.50
C GLU A 24 12.72 4.87 -18.36
N ALA A 25 13.92 5.41 -18.54
CA ALA A 25 14.98 4.73 -19.27
C ALA A 25 15.44 3.44 -18.57
N LEU A 26 15.58 3.48 -17.25
CA LEU A 26 15.92 2.30 -16.45
C LEU A 26 14.86 1.20 -16.57
N LEU A 27 13.57 1.53 -16.38
CA LEU A 27 12.49 0.54 -16.48
C LEU A 27 12.42 -0.09 -17.87
N ASN A 28 12.65 0.70 -18.93
CA ASN A 28 12.69 0.19 -20.30
C ASN A 28 13.90 -0.72 -20.56
N LYS A 29 15.05 -0.44 -19.93
CA LYS A 29 16.23 -1.33 -19.98
C LYS A 29 15.92 -2.66 -19.30
N ILE A 30 15.47 -2.62 -18.05
CA ILE A 30 15.12 -3.81 -17.25
C ILE A 30 14.09 -4.69 -17.95
N ARG A 31 13.11 -4.09 -18.63
CA ARG A 31 12.10 -4.86 -19.39
C ARG A 31 12.72 -5.76 -20.46
N LEU A 32 13.87 -5.42 -21.02
CA LEU A 32 14.52 -6.22 -22.06
C LEU A 32 15.41 -7.33 -21.49
N GLU A 33 15.58 -7.37 -20.16
CA GLU A 33 16.34 -8.39 -19.45
C GLU A 33 15.44 -9.58 -19.08
N HIS A 34 16.07 -10.74 -18.90
CA HIS A 34 15.45 -12.03 -18.55
C HIS A 34 16.14 -12.60 -17.32
N TYR A 35 15.35 -13.11 -16.36
CA TYR A 35 15.84 -13.52 -15.04
C TYR A 35 15.56 -15.00 -14.77
N GLU A 36 16.57 -15.73 -14.26
CA GLU A 36 16.43 -17.15 -13.91
C GLU A 36 15.47 -17.33 -12.72
N GLU A 37 15.50 -16.37 -11.79
CA GLU A 37 14.66 -16.27 -10.59
C GLU A 37 13.16 -16.20 -10.94
N LEU A 38 12.84 -15.63 -12.10
CA LEU A 38 11.48 -15.57 -12.65
C LEU A 38 11.11 -16.80 -13.50
N TYR A 39 12.00 -17.80 -13.58
CA TYR A 39 11.91 -18.99 -14.44
C TYR A 39 11.73 -18.68 -15.93
N GLU A 40 12.39 -17.63 -16.41
CA GLU A 40 12.37 -17.27 -17.84
C GLU A 40 13.31 -18.20 -18.64
N PRO A 41 12.82 -18.95 -19.64
CA PRO A 41 13.65 -19.88 -20.40
C PRO A 41 14.71 -19.19 -21.27
N GLU A 42 14.53 -17.89 -21.56
CA GLU A 42 15.49 -17.05 -22.26
C GLU A 42 16.60 -16.47 -21.36
N ALA A 43 16.52 -16.67 -20.04
CA ALA A 43 17.56 -16.20 -19.13
C ALA A 43 18.88 -16.96 -19.37
N ASP A 44 19.98 -16.20 -19.40
CA ASP A 44 21.34 -16.72 -19.64
C ASP A 44 22.23 -16.69 -18.38
N GLY A 45 21.63 -16.38 -17.23
CA GLY A 45 22.30 -16.28 -15.93
C GLY A 45 23.17 -15.02 -15.75
N THR A 46 23.11 -14.05 -16.68
CA THR A 46 23.93 -12.84 -16.59
C THR A 46 23.27 -11.68 -15.86
N ALA A 47 21.93 -11.65 -15.81
CA ALA A 47 21.16 -10.65 -15.07
C ALA A 47 20.75 -11.21 -13.70
N SER A 48 20.89 -10.39 -12.65
CA SER A 48 20.42 -10.71 -11.30
C SER A 48 19.14 -9.94 -11.00
N LEU A 49 18.10 -10.66 -10.59
CA LEU A 49 16.84 -10.02 -10.19
C LEU A 49 17.07 -9.16 -8.94
N GLU A 50 17.79 -9.66 -7.94
CA GLU A 50 18.12 -8.93 -6.72
C GLU A 50 18.81 -7.58 -6.99
N ASP A 51 19.82 -7.57 -7.86
CA ASP A 51 20.51 -6.33 -8.27
C ASP A 51 19.56 -5.36 -8.96
N THR A 52 18.69 -5.86 -9.84
CA THR A 52 17.66 -5.07 -10.51
C THR A 52 16.66 -4.46 -9.53
N LEU A 53 16.17 -5.25 -8.57
CA LEU A 53 15.25 -4.77 -7.54
C LEU A 53 15.91 -3.65 -6.72
N ASN A 54 17.16 -3.85 -6.31
CA ASN A 54 17.95 -2.85 -5.59
C ASN A 54 18.15 -1.57 -6.41
N GLU A 55 18.48 -1.68 -7.70
CA GLU A 55 18.67 -0.54 -8.59
C GLU A 55 17.38 0.29 -8.68
N VAL A 56 16.24 -0.37 -8.88
CA VAL A 56 14.92 0.27 -8.93
C VAL A 56 14.56 0.94 -7.60
N LEU A 57 14.72 0.26 -6.46
CA LEU A 57 14.45 0.84 -5.14
C LEU A 57 15.37 2.03 -4.84
N GLY A 58 16.60 2.01 -5.38
CA GLY A 58 17.53 3.14 -5.34
C GLY A 58 16.96 4.39 -5.99
N THR A 59 16.20 4.27 -7.08
CA THR A 59 15.58 5.41 -7.78
C THR A 59 14.45 6.10 -7.01
N LEU A 60 13.85 5.40 -6.04
CA LEU A 60 12.80 5.98 -5.19
C LEU A 60 13.39 6.95 -4.15
N ARG A 61 14.70 6.89 -3.91
CA ARG A 61 15.39 7.81 -3.00
C ARG A 61 15.33 9.24 -3.53
N SER A 62 15.23 10.19 -2.60
CA SER A 62 15.31 11.61 -2.87
C SER A 62 16.09 12.30 -1.74
N THR A 63 16.44 13.56 -1.96
CA THR A 63 17.05 14.39 -0.89
C THR A 63 16.14 14.54 0.32
N ASN A 64 14.82 14.40 0.13
CA ASN A 64 13.85 14.33 1.21
C ASN A 64 13.73 12.87 1.72
N LYS A 65 14.32 12.59 2.88
CA LYS A 65 14.29 11.25 3.50
C LYS A 65 12.87 10.79 3.82
N THR A 66 12.01 11.70 4.29
CA THR A 66 10.60 11.41 4.58
C THR A 66 9.84 11.01 3.31
N LEU A 67 10.04 11.74 2.21
CA LEU A 67 9.44 11.37 0.91
C LEU A 67 9.94 10.00 0.44
N SER A 68 11.23 9.74 0.56
CA SER A 68 11.82 8.45 0.19
C SER A 68 11.17 7.31 0.97
N HIS A 69 11.01 7.47 2.29
CA HIS A 69 10.37 6.49 3.15
C HIS A 69 8.88 6.32 2.85
N LEU A 70 8.16 7.41 2.57
CA LEU A 70 6.76 7.34 2.14
C LEU A 70 6.59 6.51 0.87
N ARG A 71 7.51 6.64 -0.11
CA ARG A 71 7.48 5.84 -1.34
C ARG A 71 7.65 4.34 -1.06
N TYR A 72 8.53 4.00 -0.13
CA TYR A 72 8.73 2.63 0.35
C TYR A 72 7.48 2.08 1.04
N VAL A 73 6.90 2.81 2.00
CA VAL A 73 5.67 2.39 2.69
C VAL A 73 4.49 2.30 1.72
N TRP A 74 4.40 3.18 0.72
CA TRP A 74 3.38 3.14 -0.31
C TRP A 74 3.48 1.89 -1.19
N MET A 75 4.70 1.52 -1.61
CA MET A 75 4.95 0.29 -2.36
C MET A 75 4.53 -0.94 -1.54
N ALA A 76 4.97 -1.02 -0.29
CA ALA A 76 4.62 -2.13 0.60
C ALA A 76 3.09 -2.22 0.81
N LEU A 77 2.39 -1.08 0.91
CA LEU A 77 0.92 -1.06 1.03
C LEU A 77 0.24 -1.63 -0.22
N ILE A 78 0.71 -1.29 -1.42
CA ILE A 78 0.18 -1.85 -2.67
C ILE A 78 0.38 -3.37 -2.71
N LEU A 79 1.57 -3.85 -2.36
CA LEU A 79 1.90 -5.28 -2.35
C LEU A 79 1.07 -6.05 -1.31
N ALA A 80 0.97 -5.51 -0.08
CA ALA A 80 0.12 -6.09 0.97
C ALA A 80 -1.36 -6.18 0.55
N LEU A 81 -1.86 -5.19 -0.19
CA LEU A 81 -3.22 -5.22 -0.74
C LEU A 81 -3.40 -6.34 -1.77
N VAL A 82 -2.40 -6.61 -2.62
CA VAL A 82 -2.44 -7.70 -3.60
C VAL A 82 -2.36 -9.07 -2.93
N VAL A 83 -1.64 -9.19 -1.81
CA VAL A 83 -1.48 -10.45 -1.05
C VAL A 83 -2.66 -10.74 -0.12
N GLU A 84 -3.41 -9.73 0.32
CA GLU A 84 -4.56 -9.89 1.22
C GLU A 84 -5.57 -10.99 0.81
N PRO A 85 -5.96 -11.13 -0.47
CA PRO A 85 -6.83 -12.22 -0.93
C PRO A 85 -6.25 -13.62 -0.64
N THR A 86 -4.93 -13.82 -0.76
CA THR A 86 -4.26 -15.09 -0.46
C THR A 86 -4.47 -15.47 1.00
N VAL A 87 -4.19 -14.56 1.93
CA VAL A 87 -4.40 -14.81 3.37
C VAL A 87 -5.88 -15.09 3.67
N LYS A 88 -6.80 -14.35 3.07
CA LYS A 88 -8.25 -14.58 3.27
C LYS A 88 -8.73 -15.92 2.72
N TYR A 89 -8.12 -16.41 1.65
CA TYR A 89 -8.47 -17.69 1.05
C TYR A 89 -8.05 -18.86 1.96
N TYR A 90 -6.81 -18.85 2.44
CA TYR A 90 -6.27 -19.94 3.27
C TYR A 90 -6.62 -19.83 4.76
N GLN A 91 -6.86 -18.61 5.26
CA GLN A 91 -7.21 -18.34 6.66
C GLN A 91 -8.41 -17.36 6.78
N PRO A 92 -9.61 -17.72 6.30
CA PRO A 92 -10.79 -16.84 6.34
C PRO A 92 -11.21 -16.45 7.77
N HIS A 93 -10.85 -17.26 8.77
CA HIS A 93 -11.11 -17.05 10.19
C HIS A 93 -9.81 -16.96 11.02
N GLY A 94 -8.68 -16.68 10.38
CA GLY A 94 -7.38 -16.60 11.05
C GLY A 94 -7.29 -15.44 12.04
N ASN A 95 -6.40 -15.60 13.04
CA ASN A 95 -6.13 -14.57 14.04
C ASN A 95 -5.39 -13.35 13.46
N ILE A 96 -4.74 -13.52 12.31
CA ILE A 96 -4.06 -12.43 11.62
C ILE A 96 -5.07 -11.74 10.72
N SER A 97 -5.27 -10.45 10.98
CA SER A 97 -6.13 -9.61 10.17
C SER A 97 -5.25 -8.73 9.27
N PRO A 98 -5.06 -9.08 7.98
CA PRO A 98 -4.50 -8.19 6.97
C PRO A 98 -5.05 -6.77 7.05
N LYS A 99 -6.34 -6.63 7.35
CA LYS A 99 -7.03 -5.34 7.53
C LYS A 99 -6.37 -4.48 8.62
N ASN A 100 -5.95 -5.08 9.74
CA ASN A 100 -5.33 -4.33 10.84
C ASN A 100 -3.96 -3.78 10.43
N ILE A 101 -3.17 -4.57 9.69
CA ILE A 101 -1.84 -4.16 9.21
C ILE A 101 -1.97 -3.12 8.10
N ILE A 102 -2.91 -3.30 7.16
CA ILE A 102 -3.22 -2.28 6.15
C ILE A 102 -3.64 -0.96 6.81
N ASN A 103 -4.56 -1.00 7.78
CA ASN A 103 -5.00 0.17 8.54
C ASN A 103 -3.84 0.85 9.28
N LEU A 104 -2.89 0.05 9.78
CA LEU A 104 -1.68 0.54 10.42
C LEU A 104 -0.83 1.37 9.48
N MET A 105 -0.52 0.83 8.30
CA MET A 105 0.29 1.50 7.30
C MET A 105 -0.38 2.79 6.84
N VAL A 106 -1.69 2.75 6.61
CA VAL A 106 -2.48 3.94 6.25
C VAL A 106 -2.40 5.00 7.32
N LYS A 107 -2.59 4.63 8.59
CA LYS A 107 -2.45 5.55 9.73
C LYS A 107 -1.06 6.18 9.74
N TRP A 108 -0.02 5.36 9.62
CA TRP A 108 1.37 5.81 9.64
C TRP A 108 1.66 6.80 8.50
N ILE A 109 1.17 6.54 7.28
CA ILE A 109 1.32 7.43 6.13
C ILE A 109 0.70 8.81 6.44
N ILE A 110 -0.55 8.82 6.92
CA ILE A 110 -1.28 10.06 7.24
C ILE A 110 -0.56 10.85 8.33
N GLU A 111 -0.15 10.19 9.42
CA GLU A 111 0.55 10.82 10.53
C GLU A 111 1.91 11.39 10.10
N THR A 112 2.66 10.66 9.28
CA THR A 112 3.97 11.10 8.75
C THR A 112 3.82 12.35 7.90
N ILE A 113 2.83 12.39 7.01
CA ILE A 113 2.58 13.56 6.14
C ILE A 113 2.12 14.76 6.97
N ASN A 114 1.18 14.58 7.91
CA ASN A 114 0.73 15.65 8.79
C ASN A 114 1.89 16.25 9.60
N LYS A 115 2.80 15.43 10.14
CA LYS A 115 3.99 15.91 10.84
C LYS A 115 4.92 16.71 9.93
N SER A 116 5.11 16.25 8.69
CA SER A 116 5.98 16.94 7.73
C SER A 116 5.49 18.34 7.36
N ILE A 117 4.19 18.60 7.48
CA ILE A 117 3.55 19.89 7.16
C ILE A 117 3.48 20.80 8.39
N VAL A 118 3.16 20.25 9.56
CA VAL A 118 2.81 21.07 10.74
C VAL A 118 4.04 21.64 11.46
N SER A 119 5.27 21.28 11.09
CA SER A 119 6.51 21.78 11.72
C SER A 119 6.48 21.72 13.27
N GLU A 120 5.75 20.77 13.83
CA GLU A 120 5.68 20.57 15.27
C GLU A 120 6.81 19.61 15.69
N ASN A 121 7.56 20.03 16.71
CA ASN A 121 8.45 19.19 17.51
C ASN A 121 7.61 18.12 18.23
N SER A 122 7.11 17.14 17.49
CA SER A 122 6.28 16.07 18.03
C SER A 122 7.03 14.75 17.98
N THR A 123 6.99 14.08 19.13
CA THR A 123 7.63 12.81 19.46
C THR A 123 7.69 11.85 18.29
N GLU A 124 8.88 11.30 18.08
CA GLU A 124 9.20 10.15 17.23
C GLU A 124 8.00 9.19 17.21
N ILE A 125 7.51 8.84 16.01
CA ILE A 125 6.51 7.78 15.88
C ILE A 125 7.18 6.56 16.49
N SER A 126 6.78 6.16 17.70
CA SER A 126 7.31 4.94 18.31
C SER A 126 6.68 3.78 17.54
N VAL A 127 7.30 3.45 16.41
CA VAL A 127 7.01 2.31 15.57
C VAL A 127 6.95 1.08 16.48
N ASP A 128 7.85 0.95 17.46
CA ASP A 128 7.84 -0.10 18.47
C ASP A 128 6.53 -0.20 19.27
N LYS A 129 5.91 0.92 19.70
CA LYS A 129 4.60 0.90 20.38
C LYS A 129 3.48 0.50 19.43
N LEU A 130 3.59 0.89 18.17
CA LEU A 130 2.64 0.59 17.12
C LEU A 130 2.69 -0.89 16.75
N ILE A 131 3.90 -1.43 16.61
CA ILE A 131 4.24 -2.84 16.38
C ILE A 131 3.79 -3.67 17.58
N ALA A 132 4.21 -3.35 18.80
CA ALA A 132 3.89 -4.12 20.00
C ALA A 132 2.38 -4.22 20.28
N LYS A 133 1.61 -3.17 19.94
CA LYS A 133 0.14 -3.19 20.07
C LYS A 133 -0.54 -4.18 19.11
N ILE A 134 0.14 -4.54 18.01
CA ILE A 134 -0.40 -5.39 16.94
C ILE A 134 0.22 -6.79 17.01
N THR A 135 1.50 -6.91 17.33
CA THR A 135 2.23 -8.18 17.39
C THR A 135 1.97 -9.01 18.63
N GLY A 136 1.49 -8.40 19.73
CA GLY A 136 1.22 -9.10 20.99
C GLY A 136 0.13 -10.19 20.93
N ASN A 137 -0.59 -10.34 19.81
CA ASN A 137 -1.73 -11.26 19.67
C ASN A 137 -1.59 -12.26 18.50
N PHE A 138 -0.42 -12.39 17.85
CA PHE A 138 -0.27 -13.29 16.70
C PHE A 138 0.16 -14.70 17.11
N ASP A 139 -0.79 -15.53 17.54
CA ASP A 139 -0.60 -16.98 17.60
C ASP A 139 -0.88 -17.60 16.23
N PHE A 140 0.20 -18.05 15.58
CA PHE A 140 0.18 -18.76 14.30
C PHE A 140 -0.10 -20.25 14.54
N TYR A 141 -1.37 -20.65 14.56
CA TYR A 141 -1.74 -22.07 14.58
C TYR A 141 -2.18 -22.54 13.19
N PHE A 142 -1.55 -23.62 12.69
CA PHE A 142 -1.81 -24.19 11.37
C PHE A 142 -2.18 -25.67 11.46
N PRO A 143 -3.29 -26.11 10.85
CA PRO A 143 -3.49 -27.51 10.53
C PRO A 143 -3.81 -27.70 9.03
N ILE A 144 -2.83 -27.57 8.11
CA ILE A 144 -3.07 -27.79 6.65
C ILE A 144 -1.78 -28.29 5.93
N GLU A 145 -1.96 -28.97 4.80
CA GLU A 145 -0.96 -29.57 3.89
C GLU A 145 0.23 -28.65 3.51
N ILE A 146 1.40 -29.25 3.30
CA ILE A 146 2.71 -28.58 3.16
C ILE A 146 2.72 -27.45 2.10
N ALA A 147 2.12 -27.64 0.93
CA ALA A 147 2.10 -26.62 -0.12
C ALA A 147 1.24 -25.39 0.27
N SER A 148 0.12 -25.62 0.96
CA SER A 148 -0.69 -24.53 1.51
C SER A 148 0.03 -23.79 2.63
N LEU A 149 0.93 -24.49 3.35
CA LEU A 149 1.74 -23.90 4.42
C LEU A 149 2.80 -22.93 3.87
N GLN A 150 3.44 -23.24 2.74
CA GLN A 150 4.37 -22.31 2.10
C GLN A 150 3.66 -21.03 1.66
N VAL A 151 2.58 -21.17 0.88
CA VAL A 151 1.78 -20.04 0.37
C VAL A 151 1.31 -19.13 1.49
N ILE A 152 0.75 -19.69 2.57
CA ILE A 152 0.29 -18.89 3.70
C ILE A 152 1.46 -18.29 4.49
N ASN A 153 2.59 -18.98 4.62
CA ASN A 153 3.75 -18.45 5.33
C ASN A 153 4.34 -17.24 4.62
N GLU A 154 4.59 -17.33 3.32
CA GLU A 154 5.11 -16.23 2.49
C GLU A 154 4.10 -15.08 2.43
N ALA A 155 2.79 -15.37 2.29
CA ALA A 155 1.76 -14.34 2.34
C ALA A 155 1.71 -13.60 3.69
N LEU A 156 1.91 -14.32 4.80
CA LEU A 156 2.00 -13.72 6.13
C LEU A 156 3.32 -12.98 6.35
N ASP A 157 4.40 -13.44 5.74
CA ASP A 157 5.70 -12.80 5.81
C ASP A 157 5.71 -11.43 5.11
N VAL A 158 5.03 -11.31 3.97
CA VAL A 158 4.71 -10.00 3.36
C VAL A 158 4.08 -9.04 4.37
N PHE A 159 3.14 -9.51 5.20
CA PHE A 159 2.51 -8.65 6.21
C PHE A 159 3.44 -8.33 7.39
N ARG A 160 4.34 -9.24 7.79
CA ARG A 160 5.37 -8.95 8.80
C ARG A 160 6.35 -7.90 8.27
N ASN A 161 6.78 -8.05 7.03
CA ASN A 161 7.67 -7.12 6.38
C ASN A 161 7.00 -5.78 6.11
N ALA A 162 5.71 -5.74 5.77
CA ALA A 162 4.94 -4.50 5.65
C ALA A 162 4.95 -3.66 6.95
N VAL A 163 5.03 -4.32 8.11
CA VAL A 163 5.23 -3.66 9.41
C VAL A 163 6.68 -3.20 9.58
N ARG A 164 7.68 -4.03 9.23
CA ARG A 164 9.10 -3.64 9.26
C ARG A 164 9.40 -2.43 8.38
N VAL A 165 8.70 -2.27 7.24
CA VAL A 165 8.87 -1.11 6.35
C VAL A 165 8.55 0.23 7.03
N LEU A 166 7.76 0.23 8.12
CA LEU A 166 7.48 1.45 8.91
C LEU A 166 8.71 1.94 9.69
N ASP A 167 9.69 1.08 9.93
CA ASP A 167 11.01 1.47 10.44
C ASP A 167 11.90 1.91 9.27
N TYR A 168 12.37 3.15 9.33
CA TYR A 168 13.22 3.74 8.30
C TYR A 168 14.47 2.88 8.01
N ASN A 169 15.10 2.32 9.05
CA ASN A 169 16.36 1.58 8.93
C ASN A 169 16.18 0.20 8.27
N GLN A 170 14.99 -0.39 8.41
CA GLN A 170 14.66 -1.69 7.84
C GLN A 170 13.90 -1.59 6.52
N SER A 171 13.52 -0.37 6.10
CA SER A 171 12.56 -0.17 5.01
C SER A 171 12.95 -0.77 3.67
N VAL A 172 14.23 -0.70 3.29
CA VAL A 172 14.70 -1.24 2.01
C VAL A 172 14.77 -2.77 2.05
N GLU A 173 15.38 -3.33 3.09
CA GLU A 173 15.49 -4.78 3.30
C GLU A 173 14.09 -5.42 3.35
N ALA A 174 13.18 -4.86 4.14
CA ALA A 174 11.82 -5.37 4.25
C ALA A 174 11.03 -5.29 2.94
N ILE A 175 11.30 -4.32 2.06
CA ILE A 175 10.68 -4.30 0.72
C ILE A 175 11.26 -5.38 -0.17
N LEU A 176 12.58 -5.62 -0.11
CA LEU A 176 13.20 -6.70 -0.87
C LEU A 176 12.62 -8.06 -0.46
N GLU A 177 12.46 -8.31 0.84
CA GLU A 177 11.82 -9.54 1.32
C GLU A 177 10.35 -9.65 0.86
N ILE A 178 9.57 -8.56 0.86
CA ILE A 178 8.21 -8.58 0.28
C ILE A 178 8.25 -8.93 -1.21
N LEU A 179 9.21 -8.38 -1.95
CA LEU A 179 9.33 -8.62 -3.39
C LEU A 179 9.75 -10.05 -3.69
N ASP A 180 10.66 -10.63 -2.89
CA ASP A 180 11.02 -12.05 -2.96
C ASP A 180 9.79 -12.94 -2.77
N ASP A 181 9.05 -12.75 -1.67
CA ASP A 181 7.81 -13.49 -1.38
C ASP A 181 6.76 -13.37 -2.51
N CYS A 182 6.69 -12.20 -3.16
CA CYS A 182 5.72 -11.92 -4.21
C CYS A 182 6.14 -12.45 -5.59
N LEU A 183 7.40 -12.22 -5.99
CA LEU A 183 7.89 -12.45 -7.35
C LEU A 183 8.48 -13.86 -7.52
N GLU A 184 9.22 -14.32 -6.52
CA GLU A 184 9.90 -15.62 -6.50
C GLU A 184 9.12 -16.66 -5.68
N GLY A 185 8.39 -16.20 -4.67
CA GLY A 185 7.51 -17.00 -3.84
C GLY A 185 6.11 -17.23 -4.42
N TYR A 186 5.19 -17.53 -3.52
CA TYR A 186 3.79 -17.86 -3.77
C TYR A 186 2.83 -16.98 -2.96
N ALA A 187 3.30 -15.86 -2.39
CA ALA A 187 2.47 -14.97 -1.59
C ALA A 187 1.26 -14.41 -2.35
N ILE A 188 1.37 -14.28 -3.67
CA ILE A 188 0.28 -13.84 -4.55
C ILE A 188 -0.39 -15.06 -5.19
N PHE A 189 -1.68 -15.25 -4.92
CA PHE A 189 -2.44 -16.39 -5.41
C PHE A 189 -2.75 -16.28 -6.92
N PRO A 190 -2.63 -17.38 -7.71
CA PRO A 190 -2.12 -18.70 -7.39
C PRO A 190 -0.69 -18.90 -7.92
N GLY A 191 0.31 -18.42 -7.17
CA GLY A 191 1.68 -18.91 -7.29
C GLY A 191 2.42 -18.51 -8.57
N SER A 192 3.37 -19.37 -8.95
CA SER A 192 4.41 -19.14 -9.97
C SER A 192 3.94 -18.92 -11.42
N TYR A 193 2.63 -18.90 -11.69
CA TYR A 193 2.13 -18.63 -13.04
C TYR A 193 2.07 -17.12 -13.29
N GLY A 194 2.77 -16.65 -14.32
CA GLY A 194 2.79 -15.23 -14.69
C GLY A 194 3.75 -14.38 -13.87
N ARG A 195 4.83 -14.96 -13.31
CA ARG A 195 5.89 -14.20 -12.60
C ARG A 195 6.43 -13.04 -13.42
N ARG A 196 6.66 -13.25 -14.72
CA ARG A 196 7.06 -12.18 -15.63
C ARG A 196 6.01 -11.07 -15.73
N GLU A 197 4.74 -11.42 -15.86
CA GLU A 197 3.64 -10.45 -15.91
C GLU A 197 3.50 -9.68 -14.58
N LEU A 198 3.67 -10.38 -13.46
CA LEU A 198 3.67 -9.77 -12.13
C LEU A 198 4.87 -8.83 -11.93
N PHE A 199 6.06 -9.23 -12.39
CA PHE A 199 7.26 -8.39 -12.38
C PHE A 199 7.06 -7.14 -13.25
N GLU A 200 6.50 -7.28 -14.45
CA GLU A 200 6.18 -6.15 -15.32
C GLU A 200 5.10 -5.24 -14.70
N TRP A 201 4.08 -5.80 -14.05
CA TRP A 201 3.11 -5.02 -13.29
C TRP A 201 3.78 -4.23 -12.16
N TRP A 202 4.67 -4.85 -11.40
CA TRP A 202 5.43 -4.15 -10.37
C TRP A 202 6.27 -3.02 -10.99
N LEU A 203 6.98 -3.30 -12.08
CA LEU A 203 7.88 -2.36 -12.74
C LEU A 203 7.13 -1.16 -13.35
N PHE A 204 5.97 -1.39 -13.99
CA PHE A 204 5.29 -0.36 -14.80
C PHE A 204 4.04 0.25 -14.17
N ASP A 205 3.46 -0.38 -13.15
CA ASP A 205 2.34 0.17 -12.40
C ASP A 205 2.73 0.54 -10.97
N VAL A 206 3.40 -0.35 -10.23
CA VAL A 206 3.68 -0.14 -8.79
C VAL A 206 4.83 0.85 -8.56
N VAL A 207 5.94 0.72 -9.29
CA VAL A 207 7.11 1.62 -9.13
C VAL A 207 6.72 3.07 -9.46
N PRO A 208 6.07 3.38 -10.60
CA PRO A 208 5.61 4.74 -10.90
C PRO A 208 4.58 5.27 -9.91
N ALA A 209 3.64 4.42 -9.48
CA ALA A 209 2.63 4.76 -8.49
C ALA A 209 3.25 5.14 -7.15
N SER A 210 4.23 4.35 -6.70
CA SER A 210 5.00 4.61 -5.48
C SER A 210 5.82 5.88 -5.58
N PHE A 211 6.50 6.12 -6.70
CA PHE A 211 7.29 7.34 -6.90
C PHE A 211 6.46 8.62 -6.75
N ASP A 212 5.23 8.61 -7.27
CA ASP A 212 4.29 9.75 -7.27
C ASP A 212 3.31 9.74 -6.07
N LEU A 213 3.34 8.73 -5.19
CA LEU A 213 2.34 8.50 -4.13
C LEU A 213 0.89 8.50 -4.67
N LYS A 214 0.70 7.86 -5.82
CA LYS A 214 -0.58 7.70 -6.50
C LYS A 214 -1.00 6.23 -6.52
N PRO A 215 -2.29 5.93 -6.76
CA PRO A 215 -2.73 4.57 -6.99
C PRO A 215 -2.05 3.96 -8.23
N PRO A 216 -1.77 2.65 -8.24
CA PRO A 216 -1.38 1.96 -9.46
C PRO A 216 -2.53 2.00 -10.49
N LYS A 217 -2.20 1.93 -11.78
CA LYS A 217 -3.22 1.94 -12.84
C LYS A 217 -4.18 0.76 -12.73
N SER A 218 -3.63 -0.38 -12.30
CA SER A 218 -4.36 -1.60 -12.08
C SER A 218 -3.80 -2.34 -10.86
N PHE A 219 -4.64 -3.10 -10.18
CA PHE A 219 -4.20 -4.06 -9.19
C PHE A 219 -4.04 -5.42 -9.86
N TYR A 220 -2.88 -6.04 -9.66
CA TYR A 220 -2.67 -7.42 -10.06
C TYR A 220 -3.64 -8.31 -9.27
N VAL A 221 -4.45 -9.05 -10.02
CA VAL A 221 -5.35 -10.07 -9.48
C VAL A 221 -5.38 -11.14 -10.53
N VAL A 222 -5.10 -12.38 -10.14
CA VAL A 222 -4.96 -13.46 -11.10
C VAL A 222 -6.29 -13.81 -11.75
N GLU A 223 -6.19 -14.09 -13.05
CA GLU A 223 -7.26 -14.60 -13.88
C GLU A 223 -7.79 -15.94 -13.33
N GLY A 224 -9.11 -16.02 -13.13
CA GLY A 224 -9.79 -17.21 -12.59
C GLY A 224 -10.37 -17.06 -11.18
N LEU A 225 -10.02 -16.01 -10.43
CA LEU A 225 -10.68 -15.69 -9.16
C LEU A 225 -12.12 -15.21 -9.41
N GLN A 226 -13.11 -15.91 -8.85
CA GLN A 226 -14.55 -15.61 -9.06
C GLN A 226 -14.92 -14.16 -8.70
N ASN A 227 -14.27 -13.59 -7.69
CA ASN A 227 -14.56 -12.24 -7.17
C ASN A 227 -13.50 -11.19 -7.56
N LYS A 228 -12.72 -11.43 -8.62
CA LYS A 228 -11.56 -10.59 -9.00
C LYS A 228 -11.92 -9.11 -9.18
N GLU A 229 -13.06 -8.80 -9.81
CA GLU A 229 -13.50 -7.43 -10.05
C GLU A 229 -13.86 -6.71 -8.74
N THR A 230 -14.50 -7.41 -7.81
CA THR A 230 -14.82 -6.87 -6.48
C THR A 230 -13.54 -6.61 -5.67
N ILE A 231 -12.56 -7.51 -5.75
CA ILE A 231 -11.26 -7.36 -5.10
C ILE A 231 -10.52 -6.13 -5.67
N ARG A 232 -10.39 -6.04 -7.00
CA ARG A 232 -9.75 -4.90 -7.70
C ARG A 232 -10.43 -3.59 -7.34
N PHE A 233 -11.76 -3.56 -7.35
CA PHE A 233 -12.53 -2.36 -7.00
C PHE A 233 -12.24 -1.90 -5.57
N ARG A 234 -12.23 -2.82 -4.60
CA ARG A 234 -11.95 -2.48 -3.19
C ARG A 234 -10.53 -1.93 -3.01
N GLN A 235 -9.53 -2.59 -3.59
CA GLN A 235 -8.12 -2.16 -3.51
C GLN A 235 -7.94 -0.78 -4.16
N THR A 236 -8.51 -0.60 -5.35
CA THR A 236 -8.47 0.67 -6.09
C THR A 236 -9.18 1.79 -5.33
N SER A 237 -10.36 1.53 -4.76
CA SER A 237 -11.09 2.51 -3.95
C SER A 237 -10.28 2.94 -2.74
N LEU A 238 -9.67 1.99 -2.01
CA LEU A 238 -8.85 2.33 -0.86
C LEU A 238 -7.66 3.22 -1.23
N MET A 239 -6.90 2.87 -2.28
CA MET A 239 -5.76 3.69 -2.70
C MET A 239 -6.18 5.07 -3.21
N ASN A 240 -7.31 5.16 -3.92
CA ASN A 240 -7.87 6.45 -4.34
C ASN A 240 -8.23 7.32 -3.15
N ASP A 241 -8.89 6.75 -2.13
CA ASP A 241 -9.29 7.49 -0.92
C ASP A 241 -8.06 8.04 -0.19
N ILE A 242 -7.00 7.20 -0.05
CA ILE A 242 -5.75 7.62 0.60
C ILE A 242 -5.06 8.68 -0.26
N SER A 243 -4.89 8.47 -1.56
CA SER A 243 -4.20 9.44 -2.43
C SER A 243 -4.95 10.77 -2.52
N TYR A 244 -6.29 10.75 -2.53
CA TYR A 244 -7.11 11.96 -2.44
C TYR A 244 -6.87 12.69 -1.11
N LEU A 245 -6.85 11.95 -0.01
CA LEU A 245 -6.53 12.51 1.31
C LEU A 245 -5.12 13.12 1.32
N LEU A 246 -4.13 12.47 0.72
CA LEU A 246 -2.77 13.02 0.62
C LEU A 246 -2.75 14.32 -0.16
N GLN A 247 -3.37 14.35 -1.35
CA GLN A 247 -3.47 15.55 -2.17
C GLN A 247 -4.18 16.69 -1.44
N TYR A 248 -5.22 16.38 -0.68
CA TYR A 248 -5.94 17.35 0.13
C TYR A 248 -5.06 17.92 1.25
N ILE A 249 -4.31 17.07 1.95
CA ILE A 249 -3.40 17.47 3.02
C ILE A 249 -2.22 18.31 2.49
N THR A 250 -1.67 17.97 1.32
CA THR A 250 -0.51 18.68 0.73
C THR A 250 -0.86 19.99 0.04
N ASN A 251 -2.13 20.23 -0.32
CA ASN A 251 -2.56 21.48 -0.93
C ASN A 251 -2.97 22.47 0.18
N GLU A 252 -2.08 23.39 0.54
CA GLU A 252 -2.28 24.38 1.63
C GLU A 252 -3.52 25.29 1.48
N ASP A 253 -4.18 25.31 0.32
CA ASP A 253 -5.25 26.27 0.01
C ASP A 253 -6.67 25.90 0.49
N LYS A 254 -6.89 24.79 1.20
CA LYS A 254 -8.24 24.44 1.70
C LYS A 254 -8.30 24.18 3.21
N LYS A 255 -8.52 25.26 3.95
CA LYS A 255 -8.72 25.36 5.41
C LYS A 255 -9.55 24.22 6.06
N GLN A 256 -8.90 23.54 7.00
CA GLN A 256 -9.23 23.31 8.43
C GLN A 256 -10.63 22.85 8.91
N SER A 257 -11.63 22.59 8.05
CA SER A 257 -12.92 22.04 8.54
C SER A 257 -13.43 20.81 7.77
N GLN A 258 -12.94 20.57 6.55
CA GLN A 258 -13.29 19.38 5.78
C GLN A 258 -12.38 18.17 6.09
N HIS A 259 -11.17 18.43 6.62
CA HIS A 259 -10.21 17.42 7.07
C HIS A 259 -10.83 16.42 8.07
N LEU A 260 -11.54 16.90 9.09
CA LEU A 260 -12.17 16.05 10.10
C LEU A 260 -13.40 15.29 9.56
N PHE A 261 -14.16 15.89 8.64
CA PHE A 261 -15.38 15.28 8.10
C PHE A 261 -15.07 14.12 7.16
N TYR A 262 -14.14 14.30 6.23
CA TYR A 262 -13.77 13.25 5.27
C TYR A 262 -13.00 12.11 5.95
N TYR A 263 -12.10 12.46 6.88
CA TYR A 263 -11.38 11.50 7.71
C TYR A 263 -12.31 10.66 8.59
N ASN A 264 -13.27 11.29 9.29
CA ASN A 264 -14.23 10.56 10.11
C ASN A 264 -15.14 9.65 9.27
N ASN A 265 -15.36 9.94 7.99
CA ASN A 265 -16.11 9.07 7.09
C ASN A 265 -15.27 7.89 6.59
N ILE A 266 -14.00 8.09 6.20
CA ILE A 266 -13.08 6.98 5.87
C ILE A 266 -12.87 6.07 7.10
N ALA A 267 -12.72 6.67 8.28
CA ALA A 267 -12.55 5.96 9.54
C ALA A 267 -13.82 5.23 10.00
N LYS A 268 -15.01 5.84 9.84
CA LYS A 268 -16.30 5.22 10.20
C LYS A 268 -16.74 4.12 9.22
N ASP A 269 -16.62 4.32 7.91
CA ASP A 269 -17.06 3.31 6.93
C ASP A 269 -16.14 2.09 6.89
N LYS A 270 -14.90 2.19 7.41
CA LYS A 270 -13.89 1.11 7.34
C LYS A 270 -13.36 0.63 8.70
N GLU A 271 -13.92 1.10 9.81
CA GLU A 271 -13.50 0.80 11.20
C GLU A 271 -12.01 1.12 11.48
N ILE A 272 -11.49 2.23 10.94
CA ILE A 272 -10.11 2.66 11.19
C ILE A 272 -10.12 3.57 12.43
N ASN A 273 -9.92 2.99 13.63
CA ASN A 273 -9.90 3.76 14.88
C ASN A 273 -8.55 4.48 15.09
N ILE A 274 -8.56 5.81 14.95
CA ILE A 274 -7.38 6.65 15.20
C ILE A 274 -7.80 7.85 16.04
N GLU A 275 -7.40 7.86 17.33
CA GLU A 275 -7.48 9.05 18.18
C GLU A 275 -6.26 9.96 17.95
N PHE A 276 -6.50 11.22 17.60
CA PHE A 276 -5.47 12.27 17.65
C PHE A 276 -5.46 12.91 19.05
N LYS A 277 -4.37 12.76 19.80
CA LYS A 277 -4.11 13.56 21.00
C LYS A 277 -3.19 14.72 20.66
N GLY A 278 -3.79 15.89 20.41
CA GLY A 278 -3.10 17.17 20.30
C GLY A 278 -3.91 18.24 21.00
N SER A 279 -3.41 18.76 22.12
CA SER A 279 -4.04 19.70 23.05
C SER A 279 -4.35 21.09 22.46
N SER A 280 -3.99 21.35 21.19
CA SER A 280 -4.32 22.56 20.45
C SER A 280 -5.74 22.52 19.82
N PHE A 281 -6.30 21.33 19.55
CA PHE A 281 -7.54 21.21 18.76
C PHE A 281 -8.85 21.28 19.57
N ASN A 282 -8.83 20.98 20.87
CA ASN A 282 -10.05 20.98 21.69
C ASN A 282 -10.56 22.39 22.06
N SER A 283 -9.74 23.44 21.95
CA SER A 283 -10.13 24.81 22.30
C SER A 283 -11.01 25.48 21.22
N ILE A 284 -10.95 25.00 19.98
CA ILE A 284 -11.73 25.55 18.85
C ILE A 284 -13.15 24.97 18.80
N ILE A 285 -13.38 23.78 19.38
CA ILE A 285 -14.71 23.15 19.43
C ILE A 285 -15.58 23.80 20.52
N ASN A 286 -15.00 24.17 21.66
CA ASN A 286 -15.75 24.77 22.77
C ASN A 286 -16.14 26.25 22.56
N THR A 287 -15.59 26.95 21.57
CA THR A 287 -15.93 28.35 21.30
C THR A 287 -17.06 28.54 20.28
N ARG A 288 -17.56 27.46 19.65
CA ARG A 288 -18.68 27.53 18.69
C ARG A 288 -20.05 27.14 19.25
N ASN A 289 -20.14 26.62 20.48
CA ASN A 289 -21.41 26.20 21.09
C ASN A 289 -22.08 27.25 22.01
N ASP A 290 -21.44 28.39 22.29
CA ASP A 290 -21.95 29.37 23.28
C ASP A 290 -22.60 30.63 22.70
N LYS A 291 -23.05 30.64 21.43
CA LYS A 291 -23.83 31.77 20.90
C LYS A 291 -25.20 31.37 20.35
N LYS A 292 -26.16 31.48 21.27
CA LYS A 292 -27.57 31.89 21.11
C LYS A 292 -28.56 30.83 20.63
N ILE A 293 -29.12 30.12 21.61
CA ILE A 293 -30.58 30.03 21.71
C ILE A 293 -31.02 31.13 22.68
N THR A 294 -31.68 32.15 22.16
CA THR A 294 -32.52 33.07 22.94
C THR A 294 -33.68 33.48 22.04
N GLN A 295 -34.87 33.44 22.63
CA GLN A 295 -36.22 33.32 22.09
C GLN A 295 -36.75 34.51 21.25
N PHE A 296 -38.06 34.40 20.92
CA PHE A 296 -39.07 35.37 20.47
C PHE A 296 -39.46 35.17 18.99
N VAL A 297 -40.71 34.84 18.59
CA VAL A 297 -42.05 34.83 19.21
C VAL A 297 -42.80 33.59 18.76
#